data_AF-A0A3C0KSK5-F1
#
_entry.id   AF-A0A3C0KSK5-F1
#
_cell.length_a   1.000
_cell.length_b   1.000
_cell.length_c   1.000
_cell.angle_alpha   90.00
_cell.angle_beta   90.00
_cell.angle_gamma   90.00
#
_symmetry.space_group_name_H-M   'P 1'
#
loop_
_entity.id
_entity.type
_entity.pdbx_description
1 polymer ?
#
loop_
_entity_poly.entity_id
_entity_poly.type
_entity_poly.pdbx_seq_one_letter_code
_entity_poly.pdbx_strand_id
1 'polypeptide(L)'
;MAHRYGRTIMWSLLGMVVLMVPGGQGFAKTSKSPAAHRHYASIGVTRAPQHLVLRSASALVEDQRTGEFLVQKHAAAVVPIASITKLMTAMVVLDAQMNLKESLVVTTEDVD
;
A
#
# COMPACT_ATOMS: atom_id res chain seq x y z
N MET A 1 54.83 -18.22 14.92
CA MET A 1 54.24 -17.72 13.67
C MET A 1 53.42 -18.84 13.01
N ALA A 2 52.15 -19.05 13.40
CA ALA A 2 51.32 -20.15 12.86
C ALA A 2 49.80 -19.92 13.08
N HIS A 3 49.25 -18.75 12.73
CA HIS A 3 47.80 -18.51 12.89
C HIS A 3 47.17 -17.72 11.73
N ARG A 4 47.73 -17.81 10.52
CA ARG A 4 47.22 -17.06 9.35
C ARG A 4 46.47 -17.91 8.30
N TYR A 5 46.34 -19.22 8.46
CA TYR A 5 45.69 -20.10 7.48
C TYR A 5 44.28 -20.61 7.85
N GLY A 6 43.73 -20.23 9.01
CA GLY A 6 42.41 -20.68 9.44
C GLY A 6 41.23 -20.00 8.72
N ARG A 7 41.44 -18.79 8.18
CA ARG A 7 40.35 -17.99 7.58
C ARG A 7 40.14 -18.20 6.09
N THR A 8 41.14 -18.74 5.38
CA THR A 8 41.05 -19.04 3.95
C THR A 8 40.38 -20.39 3.67
N ILE A 9 40.51 -21.37 4.58
CA ILE A 9 39.88 -22.70 4.43
C ILE A 9 38.35 -22.64 4.68
N MET A 10 37.88 -21.70 5.50
CA MET A 10 36.45 -21.53 5.79
C MET A 10 35.69 -20.85 4.63
N TRP A 11 36.37 -20.13 3.75
CA TRP A 11 35.75 -19.45 2.59
C TRP A 11 35.70 -20.34 1.33
N SER A 12 36.54 -21.37 1.23
CA SER A 12 36.45 -22.36 0.15
C SER A 12 35.35 -23.41 0.36
N LEU A 13 34.93 -23.67 1.61
CA LEU A 13 33.85 -24.61 1.92
C LEU A 13 32.44 -24.05 1.70
N LEU A 14 32.25 -22.71 1.75
CA LEU A 14 30.93 -22.09 1.52
C LEU A 14 30.57 -22.01 0.02
N GLY A 15 31.55 -22.11 -0.89
CA GLY A 15 31.34 -22.06 -2.35
C GLY A 15 30.80 -23.35 -2.97
N MET A 16 30.75 -24.45 -2.22
CA MET A 16 30.34 -25.78 -2.70
C MET A 16 28.91 -26.15 -2.24
N VAL A 17 28.00 -25.17 -2.12
CA VAL A 17 26.58 -25.38 -1.79
C VAL A 17 25.65 -24.65 -2.78
N VAL A 18 26.14 -24.37 -4.01
CA VAL A 18 25.35 -23.67 -5.05
C VAL A 18 25.09 -24.55 -6.29
N LEU A 19 25.45 -25.83 -6.26
CA LEU A 19 25.37 -26.73 -7.43
C LEU A 19 24.25 -27.79 -7.39
N MET A 20 23.24 -27.63 -6.53
CA MET A 20 22.15 -28.61 -6.41
C MET A 20 20.76 -27.97 -6.25
N VAL A 21 20.36 -27.12 -7.20
CA VAL A 21 18.95 -26.75 -7.40
C VAL A 21 18.56 -27.15 -8.82
N PRO A 22 17.81 -28.24 -9.01
CA PRO A 22 17.28 -28.59 -10.32
C PRO A 22 16.16 -27.62 -10.71
N GLY A 23 16.24 -27.15 -11.95
CA GLY A 23 15.35 -26.18 -12.57
C GLY A 23 13.90 -26.61 -12.72
N GLY A 24 13.10 -25.59 -12.99
CA GLY A 24 11.65 -25.63 -13.02
C GLY A 24 11.06 -26.43 -14.17
N GLN A 25 9.89 -27.01 -13.89
CA GLN A 25 8.86 -27.32 -14.87
C GLN A 25 7.50 -27.13 -14.19
N GLY A 26 6.84 -26.02 -14.51
CA GLY A 26 5.48 -25.72 -14.04
C GLY A 26 4.70 -25.12 -15.20
N PHE A 27 4.11 -25.97 -16.05
CA PHE A 27 3.16 -25.55 -17.08
C PHE A 27 1.80 -26.17 -16.77
N ALA A 28 0.95 -25.43 -16.06
CA ALA A 28 -0.47 -25.73 -15.99
C ALA A 28 -1.18 -25.04 -17.17
N LYS A 29 -1.60 -25.83 -18.17
CA LYS A 29 -2.58 -25.42 -19.19
C LYS A 29 -3.97 -25.71 -18.64
N THR A 30 -4.84 -24.71 -18.53
CA THR A 30 -6.08 -24.65 -19.32
C THR A 30 -6.93 -23.44 -18.91
N SER A 31 -7.29 -22.65 -19.90
CA SER A 31 -8.15 -21.48 -19.84
C SER A 31 -9.61 -21.94 -19.81
N LYS A 32 -10.38 -21.54 -18.79
CA LYS A 32 -11.85 -21.57 -18.84
C LYS A 32 -12.35 -20.20 -19.28
N SER A 33 -13.04 -20.18 -20.42
CA SER A 33 -13.76 -19.05 -21.02
C SER A 33 -14.79 -18.42 -20.06
N PRO A 34 -15.20 -17.16 -20.31
CA PRO A 34 -15.70 -16.26 -19.29
C PRO A 34 -17.17 -16.53 -18.94
N ALA A 35 -17.50 -16.47 -17.65
CA ALA A 35 -18.86 -16.25 -17.20
C ALA A 35 -19.20 -14.77 -17.43
N ALA A 36 -20.26 -14.53 -18.20
CA ALA A 36 -20.77 -13.21 -18.52
C ALA A 36 -21.10 -12.42 -17.24
N HIS A 37 -20.27 -11.43 -16.92
CA HIS A 37 -20.60 -10.42 -15.92
C HIS A 37 -21.13 -9.18 -16.62
N ARG A 38 -22.37 -8.85 -16.25
CA ARG A 38 -23.20 -7.73 -16.70
C ARG A 38 -22.39 -6.45 -16.88
N HIS A 39 -22.60 -5.83 -18.03
CA HIS A 39 -22.08 -4.53 -18.45
C HIS A 39 -22.37 -3.44 -17.41
N TYR A 40 -21.37 -3.10 -16.58
CA TYR A 40 -21.11 -1.70 -16.32
C TYR A 40 -20.24 -1.22 -17.47
N ALA A 41 -20.71 -0.23 -18.23
CA ALA A 41 -19.93 0.37 -19.29
C ALA A 41 -18.64 0.94 -18.67
N SER A 42 -17.53 0.22 -18.82
CA SER A 42 -16.22 0.76 -18.55
C SER A 42 -15.96 1.81 -19.62
N ILE A 43 -15.76 3.06 -19.19
CA ILE A 43 -15.12 4.05 -20.06
C ILE A 43 -13.72 3.50 -20.30
N GLY A 44 -13.53 2.86 -21.46
CA GLY A 44 -12.25 2.34 -21.91
C GLY A 44 -11.31 3.50 -22.23
N VAL A 45 -10.70 4.08 -21.19
CA VAL A 45 -9.51 4.90 -21.37
C VAL A 45 -8.33 3.93 -21.47
N THR A 46 -8.04 3.46 -22.68
CA THR A 46 -6.74 2.85 -22.97
C THR A 46 -5.69 3.96 -22.97
N ARG A 47 -5.31 4.43 -21.78
CA ARG A 47 -4.13 5.26 -21.62
C ARG A 47 -2.95 4.28 -21.64
N ALA A 48 -2.05 4.42 -22.63
CA ALA A 48 -0.68 3.93 -22.49
C ALA A 48 -0.16 4.32 -21.09
N PRO A 49 0.72 3.53 -20.42
CA PRO A 49 1.13 3.79 -19.05
C PRO A 49 1.84 5.13 -18.97
N GLN A 50 1.06 6.19 -18.79
CA GLN A 50 1.56 7.47 -18.37
C GLN A 50 1.97 7.25 -16.95
N HIS A 51 3.28 7.14 -16.73
CA HIS A 51 3.87 7.12 -15.41
C HIS A 51 3.21 8.24 -14.60
N LEU A 52 2.41 7.86 -13.60
CA LEU A 52 1.61 8.81 -12.84
C LEU A 52 2.55 9.77 -12.10
N VAL A 53 2.68 11.00 -12.60
CA VAL A 53 3.55 12.02 -12.00
C VAL A 53 2.77 12.75 -10.92
N LEU A 54 3.08 12.48 -9.66
CA LEU A 54 2.48 13.15 -8.50
C LEU A 54 3.45 14.16 -7.89
N ARG A 55 3.00 15.41 -7.77
CA ARG A 55 3.73 16.48 -7.06
C ARG A 55 3.57 16.41 -5.54
N SER A 56 2.53 15.72 -5.05
CA SER A 56 2.33 15.48 -3.62
C SER A 56 3.51 14.74 -3.00
N ALA A 57 3.87 15.07 -1.76
CA ALA A 57 4.91 14.34 -1.03
C ALA A 57 4.51 12.87 -0.81
N SER A 58 3.26 12.62 -0.42
CA SER A 58 2.69 11.28 -0.25
C SER A 58 1.34 11.16 -0.96
N ALA A 59 0.97 9.93 -1.34
CA ALA A 59 -0.34 9.60 -1.92
C ALA A 59 -0.68 8.12 -1.71
N LEU A 60 -1.97 7.83 -1.52
CA LEU A 60 -2.55 6.49 -1.46
C LEU A 60 -3.90 6.53 -2.16
N VAL A 61 -4.16 5.56 -3.05
CA VAL A 61 -5.47 5.32 -3.65
C VAL A 61 -5.78 3.84 -3.50
N GLU A 62 -6.94 3.55 -2.91
CA GLU A 62 -7.44 2.21 -2.65
C GLU A 62 -8.83 2.05 -3.31
N ASP A 63 -9.07 0.92 -3.97
CA ASP A 63 -10.42 0.52 -4.34
C ASP A 63 -11.16 0.10 -3.06
N GLN A 64 -12.10 0.93 -2.62
CA GLN A 64 -12.84 0.74 -1.35
C GLN A 64 -13.65 -0.56 -1.28
N ARG A 65 -13.98 -1.18 -2.43
CA ARG A 65 -14.75 -2.42 -2.47
C ARG A 65 -13.85 -3.64 -2.36
N THR A 66 -12.66 -3.60 -2.95
CA THR A 66 -11.75 -4.75 -3.02
C THR A 66 -10.57 -4.66 -2.05
N GLY A 67 -10.24 -3.46 -1.57
CA GLY A 67 -9.03 -3.16 -0.81
C GLY A 67 -7.77 -3.09 -1.67
N GLU A 68 -7.88 -3.13 -2.99
CA GLU A 68 -6.72 -3.09 -3.89
C GLU A 68 -6.09 -1.69 -3.90
N PHE A 69 -4.80 -1.61 -3.59
CA PHE A 69 -4.05 -0.36 -3.72
C PHE A 69 -3.71 -0.07 -5.18
N LEU A 70 -4.37 0.93 -5.76
CA LEU A 70 -4.19 1.36 -7.14
C LEU A 70 -3.01 2.33 -7.31
N VAL A 71 -2.71 3.12 -6.27
CA VAL A 71 -1.58 4.07 -6.24
C VAL A 71 -0.98 4.11 -4.85
N GLN A 72 0.35 4.04 -4.76
CA GLN A 72 1.09 4.23 -3.51
C GLN A 72 2.34 5.08 -3.75
N LYS A 73 2.50 6.15 -2.96
CA LYS A 73 3.70 6.98 -2.91
C LYS A 73 3.93 7.38 -1.45
N HIS A 74 4.98 6.85 -0.83
CA HIS A 74 5.33 7.11 0.59
C HIS A 74 4.12 6.95 1.55
N ALA A 75 3.25 5.96 1.30
CA ALA A 75 1.98 5.81 1.99
C ALA A 75 2.10 5.53 3.50
N ALA A 76 3.22 4.95 3.94
CA ALA A 76 3.49 4.67 5.35
C ALA A 76 4.31 5.76 6.08
N ALA A 77 4.55 6.92 5.44
CA ALA A 77 5.34 7.98 6.03
C ALA A 77 4.57 8.74 7.13
N VAL A 78 5.22 8.99 8.26
CA VAL A 78 4.69 9.84 9.34
C VAL A 78 5.02 11.30 9.02
N VAL A 79 4.00 12.10 8.71
CA VAL A 79 4.13 13.50 8.28
C VAL A 79 3.00 14.35 8.88
N PRO A 80 3.15 15.69 8.98
CA PRO A 80 2.04 16.57 9.34
C PRO A 80 0.89 16.47 8.33
N ILE A 81 -0.33 16.28 8.83
CA ILE A 81 -1.53 16.06 8.00
C ILE A 81 -2.53 17.23 8.03
N ALA A 82 -2.22 18.29 8.78
CA ALA A 82 -3.06 19.49 8.92
C ALA A 82 -4.54 19.16 9.19
N SER A 83 -5.46 19.74 8.42
CA SER A 83 -6.91 19.57 8.62
C SER A 83 -7.45 18.16 8.33
N ILE A 84 -6.64 17.20 7.86
CA ILE A 84 -7.06 15.79 7.75
C ILE A 84 -7.37 15.22 9.14
N THR A 85 -6.72 15.71 10.21
CA THR A 85 -7.01 15.34 11.60
C THR A 85 -8.50 15.50 11.96
N LYS A 86 -9.21 16.43 11.30
CA LYS A 86 -10.66 16.66 11.52
C LYS A 86 -11.52 15.45 11.17
N LEU A 87 -11.05 14.54 10.29
CA LEU A 87 -11.76 13.29 10.00
C LEU A 87 -11.82 12.39 11.23
N MET A 88 -10.71 12.26 11.98
CA MET A 88 -10.70 11.49 13.23
C MET A 88 -11.59 12.14 14.28
N THR A 89 -11.53 13.47 14.42
CA THR A 89 -12.43 14.21 15.32
C THR A 89 -13.90 13.94 14.98
N ALA A 90 -14.26 13.99 13.70
CA ALA A 90 -15.62 13.69 13.27
C ALA A 90 -16.02 12.25 13.59
N MET A 91 -15.13 11.27 13.36
CA MET A 91 -15.39 9.87 13.71
C MET A 91 -15.67 9.71 15.21
N VAL A 92 -14.83 10.29 16.06
CA VAL A 92 -15.00 10.22 17.53
C VAL A 92 -16.30 10.89 17.98
N VAL A 93 -16.68 12.02 17.39
CA VAL A 93 -17.94 12.71 17.71
C VAL A 93 -19.16 11.90 17.26
N LEU A 94 -19.11 11.29 16.08
CA LEU A 94 -20.21 10.44 15.57
C LEU A 94 -20.38 9.18 16.42
N ASP A 95 -19.28 8.55 16.83
CA ASP A 95 -19.29 7.38 17.72
C ASP A 95 -19.87 7.71 19.10
N ALA A 96 -19.75 8.96 19.55
CA ALA A 96 -20.36 9.43 20.79
C ALA A 96 -21.90 9.59 20.72
N GLN A 97 -22.50 9.50 19.52
CA GLN A 97 -23.95 9.53 19.30
C GLN A 97 -24.67 10.73 19.95
N MET A 98 -24.01 11.90 19.97
CA MET A 98 -24.58 13.13 20.54
C MET A 98 -25.81 13.60 19.75
N ASN A 99 -26.66 14.41 20.41
CA ASN A 99 -27.81 15.01 19.74
C ASN A 99 -27.36 16.04 18.71
N LEU A 100 -27.51 15.73 17.41
CA LEU A 100 -27.13 16.64 16.32
C LEU A 100 -27.97 17.93 16.25
N LYS A 101 -29.07 18.02 17.01
CA LYS A 101 -29.90 19.22 17.14
C LYS A 101 -29.61 20.02 18.41
N GLU A 102 -28.61 19.60 19.19
CA GLU A 102 -28.15 20.36 20.35
C GLU A 102 -27.59 21.72 19.92
N SER A 103 -27.92 22.76 20.69
CA SER A 103 -27.33 24.08 20.51
C SER A 103 -26.00 24.14 21.25
N LEU A 104 -24.92 24.42 20.53
CA LEU A 104 -23.60 24.64 21.11
C LEU A 104 -23.33 26.14 21.23
N VAL A 105 -22.65 26.54 22.31
CA VAL A 105 -22.18 27.92 22.50
C VAL A 105 -20.73 27.99 22.02
N VAL A 106 -20.45 28.88 21.07
CA VAL A 106 -19.08 29.19 20.64
C VAL A 106 -18.46 30.13 21.68
N THR A 107 -17.35 29.73 22.28
CA THR A 107 -16.67 30.52 23.32
C THR A 107 -15.56 31.39 22.73
N THR A 108 -14.94 32.23 23.55
CA THR A 108 -13.82 33.07 23.13
C THR A 108 -12.59 32.27 22.73
N GLU A 109 -12.43 31.06 23.26
CA GLU A 109 -11.31 30.16 22.97
C GLU A 109 -11.44 29.46 21.60
N ASP A 110 -12.65 29.44 21.03
CA ASP A 110 -12.92 28.86 19.71
C ASP A 110 -12.61 29.84 18.56
N VAL A 111 -12.30 31.10 18.88
CA VAL A 111 -12.00 32.16 17.91
C VAL A 111 -10.50 32.28 17.73
N ASP A 112 -10.02 31.96 16.53
CA ASP A 112 -8.63 32.17 16.06
C ASP A 112 -8.38 33.62 15.59
#